data_AF-A0A847VUT4-F1
#
_entry.id   AF-A0A847VUT4-F1
#
_cell.length_a   1.000
_cell.length_b   1.000
_cell.length_c   1.000
_cell.angle_alpha   90.00
_cell.angle_beta   90.00
_cell.angle_gamma   90.00
#
_symmetry.space_group_name_H-M   'P 1'
#
loop_
_entity.id
_entity.type
_entity.pdbx_description
1 polymer ?
#
loop_
_entity_poly.entity_id
_entity_poly.type
_entity_poly.pdbx_seq_one_letter_code
_entity_poly.pdbx_strand_id
1 'polypeptide(L)'
;MEQEKYMTAVVEDKLVLLSYGRLKRSQFDSSLFIYDIGSLDNGFEPLLIKNQVIVNHYGTLISSVPLLSEDRIIILLDDDNFRELDDYLSVEEYQQIDAKENNLLLKQRETFDINQDM
;
A
#
# COMPACT_ATOMS: atom_id res chain seq x y z
N MET A 1 12.15 0.07 22.34
CA MET A 1 12.14 0.94 21.15
C MET A 1 10.82 0.67 20.46
N GLU A 2 10.01 1.70 20.22
CA GLU A 2 8.76 1.53 19.47
C GLU A 2 9.10 1.18 18.02
N GLN A 3 8.37 0.23 17.45
CA GLN A 3 8.50 -0.10 16.03
C GLN A 3 7.86 1.01 15.21
N GLU A 4 8.53 1.44 14.13
CA GLU A 4 7.95 2.39 13.19
C GLU A 4 6.66 1.81 12.60
N LYS A 5 5.61 2.62 12.56
CA LYS A 5 4.32 2.26 11.99
C LYS A 5 4.08 3.04 10.71
N TYR A 6 3.43 2.37 9.76
CA TYR A 6 3.09 2.88 8.46
C TYR A 6 1.58 2.78 8.26
N MET A 7 1.02 3.68 7.47
CA MET A 7 -0.40 3.65 7.17
C MET A 7 -0.73 2.42 6.34
N THR A 8 -1.92 1.87 6.49
CA THR A 8 -2.41 0.77 5.67
C THR A 8 -3.12 1.32 4.43
N ALA A 9 -2.98 0.61 3.32
CA ALA A 9 -3.67 0.91 2.07
C ALA A 9 -4.03 -0.40 1.35
N VAL A 10 -4.90 -0.31 0.36
CA VAL A 10 -5.23 -1.41 -0.54
C VAL A 10 -4.81 -1.02 -1.95
N VAL A 11 -4.11 -1.93 -2.63
CA VAL A 11 -3.78 -1.85 -4.05
C VAL A 11 -4.27 -3.11 -4.73
N GLU A 12 -5.23 -3.01 -5.65
CA GLU A 12 -5.80 -4.18 -6.36
C GLU A 12 -6.15 -5.35 -5.41
N ASP A 13 -6.96 -5.06 -4.39
CA ASP A 13 -7.37 -6.01 -3.34
C ASP A 13 -6.25 -6.57 -2.46
N LYS A 14 -5.04 -6.01 -2.52
CA LYS A 14 -3.92 -6.43 -1.68
C LYS A 14 -3.70 -5.39 -0.58
N LEU A 15 -3.71 -5.83 0.67
CA LEU A 15 -3.30 -5.01 1.79
C LEU A 15 -1.80 -4.71 1.67
N VAL A 16 -1.45 -3.44 1.79
CA VAL A 16 -0.07 -2.94 1.77
C VAL A 16 0.12 -1.90 2.86
N LEU A 17 1.38 -1.59 3.16
CA LEU A 17 1.72 -0.43 3.97
C LEU A 17 2.19 0.72 3.09
N LEU A 18 1.91 1.95 3.53
CA LEU A 18 2.22 3.20 2.88
C LEU A 18 2.98 4.11 3.84
N SER A 19 4.10 4.64 3.35
CA SER A 19 4.82 5.77 3.92
C SER A 19 4.79 6.93 2.96
N TYR A 20 4.48 8.14 3.41
CA TYR A 20 4.68 9.35 2.62
C TYR A 20 6.16 9.72 2.45
N GLY A 21 7.04 9.09 3.23
CA GLY A 21 8.48 9.22 3.09
C GLY A 21 9.07 8.26 2.06
N ARG A 22 10.31 8.53 1.65
CA ARG A 22 11.07 7.61 0.80
C ARG A 22 11.70 6.52 1.64
N LEU A 23 11.40 5.28 1.30
CA LEU A 23 12.02 4.12 1.92
C LEU A 23 12.90 3.39 0.91
N LYS A 24 14.02 2.84 1.37
CA LYS A 24 14.97 2.07 0.57
C LYS A 24 14.72 0.58 0.80
N ARG A 25 14.78 -0.21 -0.26
CA ARG A 25 14.68 -1.68 -0.18
C ARG A 25 15.63 -2.30 0.85
N SER A 26 16.82 -1.74 1.02
CA SER A 26 17.82 -2.22 1.99
C SER A 26 17.42 -2.07 3.46
N GLN A 27 16.34 -1.33 3.78
CA GLN A 27 15.82 -1.18 5.15
C GLN A 27 14.93 -2.35 5.58
N PHE A 28 14.49 -3.18 4.64
CA PHE A 28 13.51 -4.23 4.88
C PHE A 28 14.07 -5.60 4.54
N ASP A 29 13.45 -6.63 5.12
CA ASP A 29 13.77 -8.00 4.78
C ASP A 29 13.47 -8.31 3.31
N SER A 30 14.21 -9.29 2.76
CA SER A 30 14.09 -9.71 1.36
C SER A 30 12.70 -10.21 0.96
N SER A 31 11.91 -10.72 1.92
CA SER A 31 10.53 -11.18 1.71
C SER A 31 9.55 -10.08 1.32
N LEU A 32 9.86 -8.81 1.58
CA LEU A 32 8.98 -7.68 1.31
C LEU A 32 9.32 -7.01 -0.02
N PHE A 33 8.31 -6.64 -0.78
CA PHE A 33 8.42 -5.86 -2.00
C PHE A 33 8.24 -4.37 -1.68
N ILE A 34 9.07 -3.52 -2.29
CA ILE A 34 9.07 -2.08 -2.06
C ILE A 34 8.87 -1.39 -3.39
N TYR A 35 7.91 -0.48 -3.45
CA TYR A 35 7.53 0.26 -4.65
C TYR A 35 7.33 1.74 -4.33
N ASP A 36 7.48 2.61 -5.32
CA ASP A 36 7.13 4.02 -5.17
C ASP A 36 5.79 4.31 -5.85
N ILE A 37 5.01 5.19 -5.22
CA ILE A 37 3.86 5.86 -5.81
C ILE A 37 4.33 7.21 -6.36
N GLY A 38 4.05 7.45 -7.64
CA GLY A 38 4.19 8.76 -8.26
C GLY A 38 2.89 9.55 -8.15
N SER A 39 2.98 10.86 -8.00
CA SER A 39 1.85 11.77 -8.03
C SER A 39 1.69 12.43 -9.40
N LEU A 40 0.53 13.05 -9.62
CA LEU A 40 0.39 14.10 -10.64
C LEU A 40 1.35 15.26 -10.36
N ASP A 41 1.57 16.12 -11.36
CA ASP A 41 2.51 17.26 -11.27
C ASP A 41 2.17 18.26 -10.16
N ASN A 42 0.94 18.21 -9.63
CA ASN A 42 0.51 19.00 -8.48
C ASN A 42 1.02 18.44 -7.13
N GLY A 43 1.49 17.19 -7.07
CA GLY A 43 2.03 16.57 -5.86
C GLY A 43 0.98 15.96 -4.91
N PHE A 44 -0.31 16.12 -5.18
CA PHE A 44 -1.36 15.84 -4.19
C PHE A 44 -2.14 14.55 -4.44
N GLU A 45 -2.11 14.04 -5.66
CA GLU A 45 -2.92 12.89 -6.06
C GLU A 45 -2.02 11.73 -6.52
N PRO A 46 -2.20 10.52 -5.96
CA PRO A 46 -1.47 9.34 -6.39
C PRO A 46 -1.89 8.97 -7.82
N LEU A 47 -0.91 8.64 -8.67
CA LEU A 47 -1.12 8.44 -10.11
C LEU A 47 -0.70 7.06 -10.58
N LEU A 48 0.45 6.57 -10.09
CA LEU A 48 1.00 5.31 -10.55
C LEU A 48 1.88 4.65 -9.51
N ILE A 49 1.99 3.31 -9.57
CA ILE A 49 2.96 2.51 -8.83
C ILE A 49 4.04 2.01 -9.79
N LYS A 50 5.30 2.14 -9.39
CA LYS A 50 6.45 1.55 -10.09
C LYS A 50 7.59 1.24 -9.12
N ASN A 51 8.60 0.50 -9.57
CA ASN A 51 9.76 0.17 -8.73
C ASN A 51 10.51 1.40 -8.18
N GLN A 52 10.54 2.51 -8.91
CA GLN A 52 11.22 3.74 -8.47
C GLN A 52 10.66 4.99 -9.15
N VAL A 53 10.34 6.00 -8.34
CA VAL A 53 9.89 7.34 -8.77
C VAL A 53 10.96 8.37 -8.41
N ILE A 54 11.50 9.08 -9.40
CA ILE A 54 12.56 10.07 -9.21
C ILE A 54 12.00 11.44 -8.83
N VAL A 55 10.94 11.88 -9.51
CA VAL A 55 10.26 13.18 -9.31
C VAL A 55 8.78 12.95 -9.02
N ASN A 56 8.13 13.90 -8.34
CA ASN A 56 6.72 13.83 -7.99
C ASN A 56 6.40 12.53 -7.23
N HIS A 57 7.13 12.30 -6.14
CA HIS A 57 6.94 11.12 -5.29
C HIS A 57 5.82 11.40 -4.30
N TYR A 58 4.81 10.54 -4.32
CA TYR A 58 3.68 10.59 -3.41
C TYR A 58 3.98 9.82 -2.12
N GLY A 59 4.56 8.62 -2.26
CA GLY A 59 4.84 7.74 -1.14
C GLY A 59 5.53 6.45 -1.57
N THR A 60 5.95 5.65 -0.60
CA THR A 60 6.56 4.34 -0.79
C THR A 60 5.66 3.27 -0.18
N LEU A 61 5.42 2.21 -0.94
CA LEU A 61 4.64 1.04 -0.56
C LEU A 61 5.54 -0.10 -0.09
N ILE A 62 5.06 -0.81 0.93
CA ILE A 62 5.62 -2.08 1.42
C ILE A 62 4.55 -3.15 1.24
N SER A 63 4.87 -4.20 0.50
CA SER A 63 3.95 -5.29 0.19
C SER A 63 4.58 -6.64 0.48
N SER A 64 3.84 -7.58 1.05
CA SER A 64 4.28 -8.97 1.23
C SER A 64 4.16 -9.80 -0.06
N VAL A 65 3.35 -9.32 -1.01
CA VAL A 65 3.15 -9.95 -2.32
C VAL A 65 3.61 -9.02 -3.45
N PRO A 66 4.04 -9.55 -4.59
CA PRO A 66 4.44 -8.72 -5.72
C PRO A 66 3.22 -7.97 -6.30
N LEU A 67 3.34 -6.65 -6.47
CA LEU A 67 2.34 -5.83 -7.16
C LEU A 67 2.63 -5.75 -8.67
N LEU A 68 3.92 -5.77 -9.01
CA LEU A 68 4.42 -5.69 -10.38
C LEU A 68 5.01 -7.04 -10.81
N SER A 69 5.06 -7.27 -12.12
CA SER A 69 5.66 -8.46 -12.74
C SER A 69 6.57 -8.06 -13.91
N GLU A 70 7.24 -9.02 -14.54
CA GLU A 70 8.08 -8.77 -15.71
C GLU A 70 7.28 -8.10 -16.86
N ASP A 71 6.04 -8.53 -17.06
CA ASP A 71 5.15 -8.00 -18.10
C ASP A 71 4.39 -6.73 -17.66
N ARG A 72 4.40 -6.42 -16.36
CA ARG A 72 3.68 -5.28 -15.78
C ARG A 72 4.59 -4.48 -14.87
N ILE A 73 5.26 -3.50 -15.45
CA ILE A 73 6.22 -2.64 -14.76
C ILE A 73 5.59 -1.40 -14.11
N ILE A 74 4.31 -1.11 -14.39
CA ILE A 74 3.55 0.04 -13.86
C ILE A 74 2.10 -0.38 -13.58
N ILE A 75 1.51 0.17 -12.50
CA ILE A 75 0.06 0.20 -12.25
C ILE A 75 -0.37 1.68 -12.32
N LEU A 76 -1.44 1.98 -13.07
CA LEU A 76 -2.08 3.30 -13.02
C LEU A 76 -3.14 3.26 -11.92
N LEU A 77 -3.17 4.29 -11.08
CA LEU A 77 -4.06 4.36 -9.94
C LEU A 77 -5.32 5.16 -10.26
N ASP A 78 -6.42 4.70 -9.68
CA ASP A 78 -7.73 5.36 -9.65
C ASP A 78 -8.42 5.00 -8.33
N ASP A 79 -9.59 5.58 -8.11
CA ASP A 79 -10.37 5.40 -6.87
C ASP A 79 -10.86 3.94 -6.68
N ASP A 80 -10.92 3.14 -7.75
CA ASP A 80 -11.37 1.75 -7.69
C ASP A 80 -10.25 0.80 -7.24
N ASN A 81 -8.99 1.15 -7.52
CA ASN A 81 -7.86 0.23 -7.34
C ASN A 81 -6.86 0.65 -6.26
N PHE A 82 -6.98 1.86 -5.72
CA PHE A 82 -6.16 2.36 -4.63
C PHE A 82 -6.99 3.06 -3.56
N ARG A 83 -6.82 2.67 -2.30
CA ARG A 83 -7.43 3.37 -1.16
C ARG A 83 -6.57 3.32 0.09
N GLU A 84 -6.52 4.43 0.81
CA GLU A 84 -5.92 4.51 2.14
C GLU A 84 -6.95 4.07 3.20
N LEU A 85 -6.51 3.35 4.25
CA LEU A 85 -7.40 2.68 5.19
C LEU A 85 -7.42 3.29 6.62
N ASP A 86 -6.74 4.43 6.79
CA ASP A 86 -6.63 5.22 8.05
C ASP A 86 -6.33 4.36 9.31
N ASP A 87 -5.53 3.31 9.13
CA ASP A 87 -5.04 2.43 10.20
C ASP A 87 -3.53 2.26 10.04
N TYR A 88 -2.81 2.02 11.13
CA TYR A 88 -1.34 2.03 11.15
C TYR A 88 -0.77 0.75 11.74
N LEU A 89 0.09 0.10 10.97
CA LEU A 89 0.75 -1.15 11.35
C LEU A 89 2.26 -1.02 11.26
N SER A 90 2.96 -1.70 12.16
CA SER A 90 4.37 -2.01 11.95
C SER A 90 4.53 -3.07 10.86
N VAL A 91 5.74 -3.17 10.31
CA VAL A 91 6.06 -4.23 9.33
C VAL A 91 5.85 -5.63 9.93
N GLU A 92 6.17 -5.81 11.21
CA GLU A 92 5.96 -7.10 11.90
C GLU A 92 4.47 -7.43 12.02
N GLU A 93 3.64 -6.48 12.45
CA GLU A 93 2.18 -6.65 12.53
C GLU A 93 1.60 -7.00 11.14
N TYR A 94 2.03 -6.30 10.09
CA TYR A 94 1.61 -6.55 8.72
C TYR A 94 1.96 -7.95 8.22
N GLN A 95 3.19 -8.41 8.45
CA GLN A 95 3.62 -9.76 8.05
C GLN A 95 2.86 -10.88 8.79
N GLN A 96 2.33 -10.60 9.98
CA GLN A 96 1.53 -11.57 10.75
C GLN A 96 0.09 -11.72 10.23
N ILE A 97 -0.47 -10.70 9.58
CA ILE A 97 -1.84 -10.73 8.99
C ILE A 97 -1.91 -11.70 7.80
N ASP A 98 -0.78 -11.85 7.10
CA ASP A 98 -0.67 -12.55 5.83
C ASP A 98 -0.85 -14.08 5.92
N ALA A 99 -0.94 -14.64 7.13
CA ALA A 99 -1.12 -16.08 7.31
C ALA A 99 -2.58 -16.56 7.31
N LYS A 100 -3.58 -15.69 7.54
CA LYS A 100 -4.99 -16.13 7.70
C LYS A 100 -6.08 -15.16 7.22
N GLU A 101 -5.81 -13.86 7.02
CA GLU A 101 -6.91 -12.86 7.04
C GLU A 101 -7.06 -11.93 5.82
N ASN A 102 -6.25 -12.06 4.76
CA ASN A 102 -6.41 -11.21 3.56
C ASN A 102 -7.82 -11.25 2.94
N ASN A 103 -8.60 -12.31 3.16
CA ASN A 103 -10.00 -12.40 2.71
C ASN A 103 -11.05 -11.88 3.72
N LEU A 104 -10.69 -11.70 5.00
CA LEU A 104 -11.65 -11.39 6.07
C LEU A 104 -11.75 -9.88 6.36
N LEU A 105 -10.61 -9.18 6.34
CA LEU A 105 -10.56 -7.73 6.60
C LEU A 105 -11.23 -6.90 5.50
N LEU A 106 -11.11 -7.31 4.24
CA LEU A 106 -11.75 -6.64 3.09
C LEU A 106 -13.29 -6.75 3.16
N LYS A 107 -13.82 -7.92 3.54
CA LYS A 107 -15.27 -8.16 3.65
C LYS A 107 -15.94 -7.43 4.82
N GLN A 108 -15.23 -7.28 5.95
CA GLN A 108 -15.82 -6.64 7.12
C GLN A 108 -15.98 -5.12 6.93
N ARG A 109 -15.12 -4.45 6.15
CA ARG A 109 -15.20 -3.00 5.94
C ARG A 109 -16.19 -2.56 4.85
N GLU A 110 -16.40 -3.35 3.79
CA GLU A 110 -17.52 -3.12 2.84
C GLU A 110 -18.89 -3.16 3.53
N THR A 111 -19.02 -3.89 4.65
CA THR A 111 -20.28 -3.98 5.39
C THR A 111 -20.53 -2.74 6.27
N PHE A 112 -19.50 -1.95 6.61
CA PHE A 112 -19.68 -0.73 7.42
C PHE A 112 -20.13 0.48 6.59
N ASP A 113 -19.70 0.59 5.33
CA ASP A 113 -20.09 1.71 4.45
C ASP A 113 -21.56 1.62 3.98
N ILE A 114 -22.13 0.41 3.89
CA ILE A 114 -23.54 0.22 3.49
C ILE A 114 -24.52 0.64 4.60
N ASN A 115 -24.06 0.76 5.86
CA ASN A 115 -24.92 1.03 7.01
C ASN A 115 -24.93 2.50 7.47
N GLN A 116 -24.25 3.41 6.76
CA GLN A 116 -24.26 4.85 7.06
C GLN A 116 -25.26 5.66 6.20
N ASP A 117 -25.88 5.03 5.19
CA ASP A 117 -26.87 5.65 4.29
C ASP A 117 -28.31 5.11 4.46
N MET A 118 -28.65 4.51 5.62
CA MET A 118 -30.04 4.17 5.98
C MET A 118 -30.58 4.99 7.16
#